data_AF-A0A1Y6BQF9-F1
#
_entry.id   AF-A0A1Y6BQF9-F1
#
_cell.length_a   1.000
_cell.length_b   1.000
_cell.length_c   1.000
_cell.angle_alpha   90.00
_cell.angle_beta   90.00
_cell.angle_gamma   90.00
#
_symmetry.space_group_name_H-M   'P 1'
#
loop_
_entity.id
_entity.type
_entity.pdbx_description
1 polymer ?
#
loop_
_entity_poly.entity_id
_entity_poly.type
_entity_poly.pdbx_seq_one_letter_code
_entity_poly.pdbx_strand_id
1 'polypeptide(L)'
;MMAKYRTLLLIVFALVGCVSAPHKDLPIDSGAILWDSVKEISNSSAYFYEVLSVNGKTIPNSSGNTRQRSMTLGFKMSPSALNRIVEPGLQKVAIGLFSYHKADLFGVGDFLYDLKGVVQLSLVPGKAYVVNGEANADYKAIWIEDEDSGVVVSDIVSSGKIVESDIRERKVTQYKMQIKIDRDKNNRKLELISLGERLAEKGSCDTLGLEVAGSFEIAKALFDNKSYKAAYLCFIADTKKSEANPESFKHLSIMYDVGLGVEENQSQSLAWEKKYRDSTSESNGEL
;
A
#
# COMPACT_ATOMS: atom_id res chain seq x y z
N MET A 1 -52.26 69.40 18.10
CA MET A 1 -51.16 69.63 17.15
C MET A 1 -50.33 68.34 17.13
N MET A 2 -50.36 67.62 15.99
CA MET A 2 -49.40 66.63 15.42
C MET A 2 -48.72 65.59 16.35
N ALA A 3 -48.43 64.34 16.00
CA ALA A 3 -48.76 63.41 14.91
C ALA A 3 -47.98 62.10 15.24
N LYS A 4 -48.68 60.96 15.21
CA LYS A 4 -48.35 59.61 14.66
C LYS A 4 -46.91 59.01 14.70
N TYR A 5 -46.89 57.68 14.50
CA TYR A 5 -45.77 56.72 14.31
C TYR A 5 -45.24 56.11 15.62
N ARG A 6 -45.61 54.89 16.06
CA ARG A 6 -45.88 53.61 15.38
C ARG A 6 -44.71 53.15 14.49
N THR A 7 -43.63 52.63 15.09
CA THR A 7 -42.82 51.58 14.47
C THR A 7 -42.14 50.69 15.51
N LEU A 8 -42.67 49.48 15.66
CA LEU A 8 -42.05 48.33 16.31
C LEU A 8 -40.92 47.84 15.38
N LEU A 9 -39.65 47.99 15.78
CA LEU A 9 -38.51 47.48 15.00
C LEU A 9 -38.25 46.02 15.41
N LEU A 10 -38.93 45.09 14.74
CA LEU A 10 -38.64 43.65 14.78
C LEU A 10 -37.38 43.41 13.94
N ILE A 11 -36.22 43.35 14.60
CA ILE A 11 -34.96 42.90 13.99
C ILE A 11 -35.05 41.37 13.85
N VAL A 12 -35.48 40.91 12.68
CA VAL A 12 -35.36 39.51 12.28
C VAL A 12 -33.90 39.28 11.89
N PHE A 13 -33.14 38.64 12.77
CA PHE A 13 -31.84 38.06 12.42
C PHE A 13 -32.06 36.95 11.39
N ALA A 14 -31.84 37.26 10.12
CA ALA A 14 -31.67 36.26 9.09
C ALA A 14 -30.31 35.57 9.31
N LEU A 15 -30.28 34.56 10.19
CA LEU A 15 -29.20 33.59 10.26
C LEU A 15 -29.24 32.78 8.96
N VAL A 16 -28.52 33.24 7.94
CA VAL A 16 -28.18 32.41 6.80
C VAL A 16 -27.12 31.43 7.27
N GLY A 17 -27.58 30.38 7.96
CA GLY A 17 -26.75 29.21 8.22
C GLY A 17 -26.46 28.56 6.87
N CYS A 18 -25.22 28.65 6.39
CA CYS A 18 -24.72 27.62 5.49
C CYS A 18 -24.73 26.31 6.26
N VAL A 19 -25.82 25.55 6.13
CA VAL A 19 -25.83 24.14 6.50
C VAL A 19 -24.83 23.46 5.57
N SER A 20 -23.65 23.14 6.11
CA SER A 20 -22.79 22.13 5.52
C SER A 20 -23.55 20.81 5.64
N ALA A 21 -24.23 20.41 4.56
CA ALA A 21 -24.87 19.09 4.52
C ALA A 21 -23.80 18.03 4.81
N PRO A 22 -24.05 17.05 5.71
CA PRO A 22 -23.10 15.98 5.98
C PRO A 22 -22.72 15.27 4.67
N HIS A 23 -21.50 14.73 4.61
CA HIS A 23 -21.11 13.89 3.46
C HIS A 23 -22.07 12.69 3.42
N LYS A 24 -22.63 12.39 2.25
CA LYS A 24 -23.42 11.19 2.07
C LYS A 24 -22.43 10.03 2.05
N ASP A 25 -22.50 9.13 3.03
CA ASP A 25 -21.67 7.94 3.03
C ASP A 25 -22.17 7.01 1.92
N LEU A 26 -21.34 6.84 0.89
CA LEU A 26 -21.62 5.95 -0.23
C LEU A 26 -21.12 4.54 0.11
N PRO A 27 -21.86 3.48 -0.24
CA PRO A 27 -21.32 2.12 -0.22
C PRO A 27 -20.06 2.00 -1.08
N ILE A 28 -19.10 1.17 -0.67
CA ILE A 28 -17.82 0.94 -1.37
C ILE A 28 -18.06 0.64 -2.86
N ASP A 29 -19.02 -0.25 -3.15
CA ASP A 29 -19.30 -0.73 -4.51
C ASP A 29 -19.97 0.33 -5.40
N SER A 30 -20.46 1.42 -4.82
CA SER A 30 -21.19 2.49 -5.51
C SER A 30 -20.40 3.79 -5.67
N GLY A 31 -19.23 3.91 -5.01
CA GLY A 31 -18.39 5.10 -5.06
C GLY A 31 -16.96 4.80 -5.47
N ALA A 32 -16.17 5.84 -5.70
CA ALA A 32 -14.73 5.72 -5.94
C ALA A 32 -13.96 5.97 -4.64
N ILE A 33 -12.83 5.29 -4.45
CA ILE A 33 -12.01 5.44 -3.24
C ILE A 33 -10.89 6.44 -3.54
N LEU A 34 -10.79 7.51 -2.76
CA LEU A 34 -9.67 8.44 -2.78
C LEU A 34 -8.84 8.26 -1.52
N TRP A 35 -7.54 8.01 -1.69
CA TRP A 35 -6.53 7.89 -0.64
C TRP A 35 -5.68 9.15 -0.56
N ASP A 36 -5.33 9.54 0.66
CA ASP A 36 -4.15 10.37 0.91
C ASP A 36 -2.93 9.46 0.98
N SER A 37 -1.75 10.03 0.77
CA SER A 37 -0.49 9.35 1.05
C SER A 37 0.38 10.17 2.00
N VAL A 38 1.22 9.45 2.74
CA VAL A 38 2.15 10.05 3.70
C VAL A 38 3.54 9.53 3.43
N LYS A 39 4.50 10.46 3.33
CA LYS A 39 5.92 10.15 3.25
C LYS A 39 6.58 10.56 4.54
N GLU A 40 6.88 9.57 5.38
CA GLU A 40 7.63 9.78 6.62
C GLU A 40 9.06 10.23 6.32
N ILE A 41 9.50 11.29 6.99
CA ILE A 41 10.85 11.83 6.85
C ILE A 41 11.68 11.52 8.11
N SER A 42 11.05 11.61 9.28
CA SER A 42 11.63 11.24 10.56
C SER A 42 10.55 10.81 11.55
N ASN A 43 10.96 10.45 12.77
CA ASN A 43 10.04 10.17 13.87
C ASN A 43 9.16 11.36 14.31
N SER A 44 9.40 12.55 13.76
CA SER A 44 8.72 13.81 14.12
C SER A 44 8.34 14.67 12.90
N SER A 45 8.57 14.18 11.68
CA SER A 45 8.25 14.92 10.45
C SER A 45 7.83 14.03 9.27
N ALA A 46 6.91 14.54 8.44
CA ALA A 46 6.40 13.86 7.26
C ALA A 46 5.81 14.85 6.24
N TYR A 47 5.77 14.43 4.99
CA TYR A 47 4.96 15.07 3.95
C TYR A 47 3.61 14.36 3.84
N PHE A 48 2.54 15.14 3.82
CA PHE A 48 1.17 14.68 3.59
C PHE A 48 0.73 15.14 2.20
N TYR A 49 0.39 14.19 1.35
CA TYR A 49 -0.22 14.43 0.04
C TYR A 49 -1.69 14.08 0.18
N GLU A 50 -2.56 15.08 0.19
CA GLU A 50 -3.91 14.90 0.69
C GLU A 50 -4.98 15.60 -0.14
N VAL A 51 -6.19 15.02 -0.10
CA VAL A 51 -7.39 15.66 -0.62
C VAL A 51 -7.90 16.67 0.41
N LEU A 52 -8.12 17.90 -0.06
CA LEU A 52 -8.62 19.01 0.74
C LEU A 52 -10.12 19.16 0.60
N SER A 53 -10.62 19.00 -0.63
CA SER A 53 -12.05 19.08 -0.93
C SER A 53 -12.40 18.35 -2.23
N VAL A 54 -13.66 17.95 -2.34
CA VAL A 54 -14.25 17.42 -3.59
C VAL A 54 -15.46 18.29 -3.93
N ASN A 55 -15.48 18.83 -5.14
CA ASN A 55 -16.47 19.80 -5.63
C ASN A 55 -16.67 20.98 -4.66
N GLY A 56 -15.59 21.46 -4.05
CA GLY A 56 -15.60 22.56 -3.09
C GLY A 56 -16.06 22.19 -1.67
N LYS A 57 -16.49 20.94 -1.43
CA LYS A 57 -16.82 20.45 -0.09
C LYS A 57 -15.56 19.97 0.61
N THR A 58 -15.16 20.65 1.68
CA THR A 58 -14.03 20.25 2.51
C THR A 58 -14.26 18.88 3.12
N ILE A 59 -13.19 18.08 3.19
CA ILE A 59 -13.22 16.74 3.77
C ILE A 59 -12.11 16.57 4.83
N PRO A 60 -12.26 15.63 5.77
CA PRO A 60 -11.18 15.26 6.67
C PRO A 60 -9.94 14.77 5.90
N ASN A 61 -8.76 15.15 6.38
CA ASN A 61 -7.48 14.84 5.75
C ASN A 61 -6.47 14.23 6.73
N SER A 62 -5.43 13.63 6.17
CA SER A 62 -4.44 12.86 6.92
C SER A 62 -3.58 13.69 7.86
N SER A 63 -3.23 14.92 7.48
CA SER A 63 -2.47 15.82 8.34
C SER A 63 -3.25 16.20 9.61
N GLY A 64 -4.54 16.55 9.46
CA GLY A 64 -5.43 16.86 10.57
C GLY A 64 -5.63 15.68 11.53
N ASN A 65 -5.90 14.49 10.99
CA ASN A 65 -6.06 13.28 11.78
C ASN A 65 -4.75 12.86 12.48
N THR A 66 -3.61 12.94 11.78
CA THR A 66 -2.29 12.68 12.37
C THR A 66 -1.99 13.62 13.52
N ARG A 67 -2.32 14.92 13.37
CA ARG A 67 -2.15 15.91 14.43
C ARG A 67 -2.92 15.51 15.68
N GLN A 68 -4.19 15.15 15.55
CA GLN A 68 -5.02 14.71 16.67
C GLN A 68 -4.44 13.49 17.38
N ARG A 69 -4.03 12.47 16.61
CA ARG A 69 -3.42 11.24 17.15
C ARG A 69 -2.08 11.48 17.82
N SER A 70 -1.35 12.50 17.40
CA SER A 70 0.01 12.78 17.88
C SER A 70 0.06 13.74 19.07
N MET A 71 -1.06 14.32 19.51
CA MET A 71 -1.09 15.37 20.55
C MET A 71 -0.42 14.97 21.86
N THR A 72 -0.57 13.71 22.30
CA THR A 72 -0.06 13.22 23.59
C THR A 72 1.30 12.53 23.51
N LEU A 73 1.89 12.43 22.31
CA LEU A 73 3.08 11.61 22.06
C LEU A 73 4.42 12.37 22.24
N GLY A 74 4.45 13.49 22.97
CA GLY A 74 5.68 14.27 23.19
C GLY A 74 6.28 14.84 21.90
N PHE A 75 7.51 14.46 21.52
CA PHE A 75 8.12 14.84 20.23
C PHE A 75 7.92 13.80 19.10
N LYS A 76 7.21 12.69 19.36
CA LYS A 76 6.96 11.65 18.35
C LYS A 76 5.69 11.90 17.56
N MET A 77 5.71 11.62 16.28
CA MET A 77 4.51 11.64 15.43
C MET A 77 4.00 10.22 15.19
N SER A 78 2.68 10.06 15.05
CA SER A 78 2.05 8.82 14.58
C SER A 78 1.25 9.13 13.31
N PRO A 79 1.90 9.08 12.14
CA PRO A 79 1.27 9.34 10.84
C PRO A 79 0.08 8.41 10.60
N SER A 80 -0.98 8.95 10.03
CA SER A 80 -2.18 8.20 9.69
C SER A 80 -2.76 8.72 8.39
N ALA A 81 -2.53 7.97 7.31
CA ALA A 81 -3.19 8.16 6.03
C ALA A 81 -4.69 7.87 6.16
N LEU A 82 -5.51 8.64 5.45
CA LEU A 82 -6.95 8.49 5.35
C LEU A 82 -7.35 8.15 3.92
N ASN A 83 -8.49 7.46 3.82
CA ASN A 83 -9.22 7.31 2.59
C ASN A 83 -10.68 7.74 2.79
N ARG A 84 -11.37 7.94 1.68
CA ARG A 84 -12.81 8.19 1.65
C ARG A 84 -13.42 7.67 0.36
N ILE A 85 -14.71 7.36 0.43
CA ILE A 85 -15.53 7.04 -0.73
C ILE A 85 -16.17 8.35 -1.21
N VAL A 86 -16.05 8.63 -2.50
CA VAL A 86 -16.58 9.83 -3.14
C VAL A 86 -17.46 9.48 -4.33
N GLU A 87 -18.26 10.45 -4.77
CA GLU A 87 -19.14 10.27 -5.92
C GLU A 87 -18.33 9.95 -7.19
N PRO A 88 -18.75 8.95 -7.99
CA PRO A 88 -18.11 8.63 -9.26
C PRO A 88 -18.40 9.71 -10.33
N GLY A 89 -17.75 9.60 -11.49
CA GLY A 89 -17.88 10.54 -12.60
C GLY A 89 -16.84 11.67 -12.55
N LEU A 90 -17.07 12.73 -13.32
CA LEU A 90 -16.15 13.86 -13.40
C LEU A 90 -16.20 14.69 -12.11
N GLN A 91 -15.08 14.75 -11.39
CA GLN A 91 -14.96 15.43 -10.10
C GLN A 91 -13.90 16.54 -10.17
N LYS A 92 -14.15 17.65 -9.46
CA LYS A 92 -13.14 18.68 -9.17
C LYS A 92 -12.57 18.42 -7.78
N VAL A 93 -11.29 18.06 -7.71
CA VAL A 93 -10.64 17.67 -6.46
C VAL A 93 -9.56 18.67 -6.10
N ALA A 94 -9.68 19.32 -4.94
CA ALA A 94 -8.61 20.13 -4.40
C ALA A 94 -7.62 19.22 -3.66
N ILE A 95 -6.35 19.30 -4.02
CA ILE A 95 -5.25 18.52 -3.44
C ILE A 95 -4.19 19.43 -2.85
N GLY A 96 -3.46 18.94 -1.85
CA GLY A 96 -2.43 19.69 -1.16
C GLY A 96 -1.23 18.85 -0.73
N LEU A 97 -0.08 19.52 -0.66
CA LEU A 97 1.12 19.07 0.06
C LEU A 97 1.23 19.84 1.37
N PHE A 98 1.29 19.11 2.47
CA PHE A 98 1.54 19.68 3.79
C PHE A 98 2.79 19.06 4.41
N SER A 99 3.80 19.89 4.68
CA SER A 99 4.96 19.50 5.49
C SER A 99 4.62 19.65 6.95
N TYR A 100 4.58 18.53 7.68
CA TYR A 100 4.36 18.56 9.12
C TYR A 100 5.67 18.29 9.85
N HIS A 101 6.06 19.20 10.73
CA HIS A 101 7.11 18.98 11.71
C HIS A 101 6.58 19.25 13.13
N LYS A 102 6.82 18.34 14.07
CA LYS A 102 6.17 18.40 15.39
C LYS A 102 6.61 19.61 16.24
N ALA A 103 7.82 20.12 16.04
CA ALA A 103 8.28 21.33 16.73
C ALA A 103 7.45 22.57 16.35
N ASP A 104 6.86 22.58 15.16
CA ASP A 104 6.13 23.75 14.63
C ASP A 104 4.78 23.94 15.34
N LEU A 105 4.26 22.88 16.00
CA LEU A 105 3.09 22.97 16.90
C LEU A 105 3.27 23.96 18.05
N PHE A 106 4.51 24.25 18.43
CA PHE A 106 4.87 25.11 19.55
C PHE A 106 5.30 26.52 19.10
N GLY A 107 5.35 26.78 17.79
CA GLY A 107 5.75 28.06 17.19
C GLY A 107 4.57 28.83 16.57
N VAL A 108 4.65 30.16 16.60
CA VAL A 108 3.70 31.07 15.92
C VAL A 108 4.05 31.11 14.44
N GLY A 109 3.56 30.13 13.68
CA GLY A 109 3.63 30.11 12.23
C GLY A 109 2.35 29.51 11.69
N ASP A 110 1.64 30.26 10.85
CA ASP A 110 0.47 29.73 10.16
C ASP A 110 0.88 28.45 9.41
N PHE A 111 0.23 27.34 9.73
CA PHE A 111 0.39 26.05 9.08
C PHE A 111 -0.14 26.15 7.64
N LEU A 112 0.64 26.73 6.76
CA LEU A 112 0.31 26.87 5.36
C LEU A 112 0.76 25.62 4.61
N TYR A 113 -0.06 25.19 3.68
CA TYR A 113 0.34 24.14 2.74
C TYR A 113 1.46 24.66 1.86
N ASP A 114 2.42 23.80 1.60
CA ASP A 114 3.53 24.08 0.71
C ASP A 114 3.11 24.20 -0.75
N LEU A 115 2.08 23.46 -1.13
CA LEU A 115 1.53 23.45 -2.49
C LEU A 115 0.05 23.08 -2.43
N LYS A 116 -0.78 23.76 -3.22
CA LYS A 116 -2.19 23.43 -3.42
C LYS A 116 -2.57 23.60 -4.88
N GLY A 117 -3.53 22.80 -5.31
CA GLY A 117 -4.18 23.01 -6.60
C GLY A 117 -5.52 22.30 -6.68
N VAL A 118 -6.24 22.57 -7.76
CA VAL A 118 -7.49 21.88 -8.08
C VAL A 118 -7.26 21.13 -9.37
N VAL A 119 -7.54 19.83 -9.36
CA VAL A 119 -7.45 18.96 -10.51
C VAL A 119 -8.83 18.45 -10.91
N GLN A 120 -8.98 18.06 -12.17
CA GLN A 120 -10.18 17.42 -12.68
C GLN A 120 -9.85 16.01 -13.17
N LEU A 121 -10.67 15.05 -12.77
CA LEU A 121 -10.53 13.66 -13.19
C LEU A 121 -11.88 12.93 -13.14
N SER A 122 -12.03 11.90 -13.97
CA SER A 122 -13.20 11.04 -13.97
C SER A 122 -12.95 9.83 -13.08
N LEU A 123 -13.71 9.70 -12.00
CA LEU A 123 -13.64 8.61 -11.05
C LEU A 123 -14.59 7.47 -11.43
N VAL A 124 -14.12 6.23 -11.29
CA VAL A 124 -14.93 5.03 -11.62
C VAL A 124 -15.38 4.36 -10.31
N PRO A 125 -16.65 3.90 -10.21
CA PRO A 125 -17.11 3.14 -9.05
C PRO A 125 -16.22 1.91 -8.78
N GLY A 126 -15.92 1.66 -7.51
CA GLY A 126 -15.09 0.55 -7.06
C GLY A 126 -13.58 0.70 -7.32
N LYS A 127 -13.14 1.73 -8.05
CA LYS A 127 -11.71 2.00 -8.26
C LYS A 127 -11.11 2.84 -7.15
N ALA A 128 -9.82 2.58 -6.87
CA ALA A 128 -9.03 3.34 -5.92
C ALA A 128 -8.04 4.28 -6.63
N TYR A 129 -7.88 5.45 -6.05
CA TYR A 129 -7.01 6.51 -6.52
C TYR A 129 -6.27 7.10 -5.32
N VAL A 130 -5.04 7.55 -5.51
CA VAL A 130 -4.20 8.09 -4.43
C VAL A 130 -3.65 9.45 -4.81
N VAL A 131 -3.74 10.41 -3.87
CA VAL A 131 -2.99 11.67 -3.99
C VAL A 131 -1.54 11.37 -3.65
N ASN A 132 -0.65 11.63 -4.59
CA ASN A 132 0.78 11.40 -4.44
C ASN A 132 1.55 12.65 -4.86
N GLY A 133 2.85 12.65 -4.62
CA GLY A 133 3.69 13.77 -4.97
C GLY A 133 5.17 13.57 -4.72
N GLU A 134 5.93 14.58 -5.08
CA GLU A 134 7.35 14.70 -4.82
C GLU A 134 7.62 16.07 -4.21
N ALA A 135 8.48 16.12 -3.21
CA ALA A 135 8.87 17.35 -2.56
C ALA A 135 10.36 17.30 -2.20
N ASN A 136 11.07 18.34 -2.59
CA ASN A 136 12.42 18.66 -2.15
C ASN A 136 12.56 20.19 -2.04
N ALA A 137 13.80 20.67 -1.83
CA ALA A 137 14.07 22.10 -1.65
C ALA A 137 13.73 22.96 -2.88
N ASP A 138 13.93 22.43 -4.09
CA ASP A 138 13.84 23.18 -5.35
C ASP A 138 12.53 22.93 -6.11
N TYR A 139 11.83 21.86 -5.75
CA TYR A 139 10.72 21.33 -6.51
C TYR A 139 9.69 20.64 -5.61
N LYS A 140 8.42 20.96 -5.87
CA LYS A 140 7.27 20.30 -5.26
C LYS A 140 6.24 20.02 -6.33
N ALA A 141 5.65 18.84 -6.32
CA ALA A 141 4.51 18.50 -7.15
C ALA A 141 3.57 17.52 -6.47
N ILE A 142 2.30 17.63 -6.81
CA ILE A 142 1.22 16.78 -6.35
C ILE A 142 0.29 16.44 -7.50
N TRP A 143 -0.19 15.20 -7.52
CA TRP A 143 -1.09 14.67 -8.54
C TRP A 143 -1.95 13.55 -7.95
N ILE A 144 -2.88 13.04 -8.76
CA ILE A 144 -3.66 11.84 -8.45
C ILE A 144 -3.28 10.73 -9.43
N GLU A 145 -3.01 9.54 -8.91
CA GLU A 145 -2.75 8.33 -9.68
C GLU A 145 -3.80 7.25 -9.39
N ASP A 146 -4.07 6.41 -10.38
CA ASP A 146 -4.82 5.15 -10.20
C ASP A 146 -3.98 4.21 -9.34
N GLU A 147 -4.55 3.69 -8.26
CA GLU A 147 -3.78 3.00 -7.21
C GLU A 147 -3.21 1.66 -7.69
N ASP A 148 -3.96 0.92 -8.53
CA ASP A 148 -3.53 -0.36 -9.10
C ASP A 148 -2.36 -0.20 -10.08
N SER A 149 -2.44 0.81 -10.96
CA SER A 149 -1.49 0.98 -12.06
C SER A 149 -0.38 1.98 -11.79
N GLY A 150 -0.54 2.87 -10.80
CA GLY A 150 0.34 4.00 -10.54
C GLY A 150 0.35 5.05 -11.68
N VAL A 151 -0.59 4.97 -12.62
CA VAL A 151 -0.70 5.91 -13.74
C VAL A 151 -1.29 7.22 -13.23
N VAL A 152 -0.63 8.35 -13.57
CA VAL A 152 -1.13 9.68 -13.26
C VAL A 152 -2.40 9.97 -14.07
N VAL A 153 -3.53 10.12 -13.38
CA VAL A 153 -4.87 10.32 -13.99
C VAL A 153 -5.38 11.76 -13.85
N SER A 154 -4.59 12.65 -13.25
CA SER A 154 -4.90 14.08 -13.15
C SER A 154 -3.86 14.94 -13.87
N ASP A 155 -4.14 16.24 -13.94
CA ASP A 155 -3.11 17.24 -14.13
C ASP A 155 -2.14 17.24 -12.94
N ILE A 156 -0.90 17.63 -13.17
CA ILE A 156 0.10 17.75 -12.12
C ILE A 156 0.14 19.21 -11.64
N VAL A 157 -0.03 19.39 -10.34
CA VAL A 157 0.14 20.70 -9.70
C VAL A 157 1.58 20.77 -9.22
N SER A 158 2.34 21.79 -9.62
CA SER A 158 3.76 21.89 -9.27
C SER A 158 4.21 23.32 -8.98
N SER A 159 5.27 23.45 -8.17
CA SER A 159 6.06 24.66 -8.01
C SER A 159 7.55 24.34 -8.19
N GLY A 160 8.25 25.11 -9.02
CA GLY A 160 9.66 24.88 -9.37
C GLY A 160 9.88 24.56 -10.85
N LYS A 161 11.15 24.44 -11.28
CA LYS A 161 11.51 24.15 -12.69
C LYS A 161 11.70 22.64 -12.91
N ILE A 162 10.61 21.92 -13.15
CA ILE A 162 10.61 20.60 -13.82
C ILE A 162 9.41 20.59 -14.77
N VAL A 163 9.57 20.02 -15.97
CA VAL A 163 8.50 19.94 -16.98
C VAL A 163 7.62 18.72 -16.68
N GLU A 164 6.30 18.89 -16.69
CA GLU A 164 5.30 17.82 -16.43
C GLU A 164 5.57 16.52 -17.23
N SER A 165 6.13 16.64 -18.44
CA SER A 165 6.55 15.52 -19.28
C SER A 165 7.55 14.59 -18.59
N ASP A 166 8.46 15.13 -17.80
CA ASP A 166 9.55 14.37 -17.17
C ASP A 166 9.02 13.46 -16.05
N ILE A 167 7.91 13.84 -15.41
CA ILE A 167 7.28 13.05 -14.34
C ILE A 167 6.52 11.89 -14.97
N ARG A 168 5.70 12.20 -15.99
CA ARG A 168 4.90 11.18 -16.70
C ARG A 168 5.81 10.14 -17.33
N GLU A 169 6.92 10.54 -17.95
CA GLU A 169 7.89 9.63 -18.56
C GLU A 169 8.64 8.79 -17.52
N ARG A 170 9.04 9.38 -16.38
CA ARG A 170 9.64 8.64 -15.25
C ARG A 170 8.70 7.59 -14.67
N LYS A 171 7.43 7.92 -14.45
CA LYS A 171 6.40 6.99 -13.94
C LYS A 171 6.12 5.85 -14.93
N VAL A 172 6.01 6.15 -16.22
CA VAL A 172 5.89 5.11 -17.27
C VAL A 172 7.11 4.19 -17.28
N THR A 173 8.30 4.74 -17.12
CA THR A 173 9.54 3.95 -17.06
C THR A 173 9.57 3.06 -15.82
N GLN A 174 9.20 3.57 -14.65
CA GLN A 174 9.09 2.80 -13.41
C GLN A 174 8.06 1.67 -13.55
N TYR A 175 6.88 1.95 -14.10
CA TYR A 175 5.84 0.94 -14.33
C TYR A 175 6.30 -0.14 -15.31
N LYS A 176 6.97 0.23 -16.42
CA LYS A 176 7.57 -0.73 -17.36
C LYS A 176 8.64 -1.59 -16.70
N MET A 177 9.46 -1.00 -15.82
CA MET A 177 10.46 -1.73 -15.05
C MET A 177 9.80 -2.71 -14.08
N GLN A 178 8.74 -2.32 -13.39
CA GLN A 178 7.96 -3.19 -12.50
C GLN A 178 7.34 -4.37 -13.27
N ILE A 179 6.69 -4.11 -14.41
CA ILE A 179 6.19 -5.18 -15.30
C ILE A 179 7.30 -6.13 -15.73
N LYS A 180 8.48 -5.60 -16.06
CA LYS A 180 9.63 -6.43 -16.43
C LYS A 180 10.08 -7.30 -15.25
N ILE A 181 10.20 -6.74 -14.06
CA ILE A 181 10.53 -7.47 -12.83
C ILE A 181 9.51 -8.58 -12.57
N ASP A 182 8.22 -8.29 -12.69
CA ASP A 182 7.17 -9.27 -12.43
C ASP A 182 7.14 -10.37 -13.50
N ARG A 183 7.39 -10.02 -14.76
CA ARG A 183 7.58 -10.98 -15.85
C ARG A 183 8.81 -11.85 -15.61
N ASP A 184 9.94 -11.27 -15.24
CA ASP A 184 11.19 -11.98 -14.99
C ASP A 184 11.04 -12.92 -13.77
N LYS A 185 10.35 -12.48 -12.71
CA LYS A 185 9.97 -13.34 -11.57
C LYS A 185 9.08 -14.51 -12.00
N ASN A 186 8.08 -14.26 -12.84
CA ASN A 186 7.18 -15.30 -13.32
C ASN A 186 7.91 -16.30 -14.25
N ASN A 187 8.77 -15.81 -15.14
CA ASN A 187 9.62 -16.64 -16.00
C ASN A 187 10.56 -17.52 -15.16
N ARG A 188 11.21 -16.94 -14.14
CA ARG A 188 12.05 -17.70 -13.21
C ARG A 188 11.26 -18.77 -12.48
N LYS A 189 10.03 -18.49 -12.03
CA LYS A 189 9.14 -19.49 -11.41
C LYS A 189 8.85 -20.65 -12.37
N LEU A 190 8.53 -20.35 -13.63
CA LEU A 190 8.27 -21.37 -14.66
C LEU A 190 9.51 -22.23 -14.97
N GLU A 191 10.70 -21.62 -15.02
CA GLU A 191 11.97 -22.35 -15.19
C GLU A 191 12.25 -23.29 -14.02
N LEU A 192 12.00 -22.86 -12.78
CA LEU A 192 12.16 -23.71 -11.59
C LEU A 192 11.19 -24.90 -11.60
N ILE A 193 9.93 -24.68 -11.99
CA ILE A 193 8.95 -25.76 -12.15
C ILE A 193 9.43 -26.76 -13.20
N SER A 194 9.81 -26.28 -14.39
CA SER A 194 10.29 -27.13 -15.48
C SER A 194 11.55 -27.91 -15.11
N LEU A 195 12.46 -27.30 -14.35
CA LEU A 195 13.65 -27.98 -13.85
C LEU A 195 13.29 -29.04 -12.81
N GLY A 196 12.45 -28.69 -11.83
CA GLY A 196 12.03 -29.57 -10.75
C GLY A 196 11.26 -30.80 -11.24
N GLU A 197 10.38 -30.64 -12.22
CA GLU A 197 9.65 -31.76 -12.85
C GLU A 197 10.60 -32.73 -13.56
N ARG A 198 11.56 -32.22 -14.35
CA ARG A 198 12.59 -33.06 -15.00
C ARG A 198 13.48 -33.82 -14.01
N LEU A 199 13.78 -33.21 -12.86
CA LEU A 199 14.54 -33.85 -11.78
C LEU A 199 13.71 -34.94 -11.10
N ALA A 200 12.44 -34.65 -10.82
CA ALA A 200 11.50 -35.61 -10.25
C ALA A 200 11.24 -36.82 -11.17
N GLU A 201 11.18 -36.62 -12.49
CA GLU A 201 11.11 -37.71 -13.48
C GLU A 201 12.32 -38.65 -13.41
N LYS A 202 13.50 -38.11 -13.13
CA LYS A 202 14.72 -38.89 -12.88
C LYS A 202 14.77 -39.51 -11.48
N GLY A 203 13.74 -39.29 -10.66
CA GLY A 203 13.60 -39.85 -9.32
C GLY A 203 14.40 -39.14 -8.23
N SER A 204 15.06 -38.00 -8.52
CA SER A 204 15.79 -37.25 -7.50
C SER A 204 15.87 -35.76 -7.82
N CYS A 205 15.56 -34.94 -6.81
CA CYS A 205 15.82 -33.50 -6.79
C CYS A 205 17.18 -33.14 -6.18
N ASP A 206 18.06 -34.13 -5.94
CA ASP A 206 19.41 -33.88 -5.46
C ASP A 206 20.17 -33.13 -6.56
N THR A 207 20.41 -31.83 -6.31
CA THR A 207 20.99 -30.91 -7.29
C THR A 207 22.44 -31.32 -7.60
N LEU A 208 22.70 -31.78 -8.82
CA LEU A 208 24.03 -32.06 -9.38
C LEU A 208 24.90 -30.79 -9.49
N GLY A 209 25.28 -30.20 -8.35
CA GLY A 209 26.27 -29.11 -8.28
C GLY A 209 25.88 -27.79 -8.95
N LEU A 210 24.60 -27.52 -9.19
CA LEU A 210 24.15 -26.25 -9.76
C LEU A 210 23.89 -25.22 -8.65
N GLU A 211 24.68 -24.16 -8.61
CA GLU A 211 24.51 -22.92 -7.81
C GLU A 211 23.22 -22.11 -8.14
N VAL A 212 22.26 -22.69 -8.85
CA VAL A 212 21.08 -21.97 -9.36
C VAL A 212 19.86 -22.32 -8.51
N ALA A 213 19.61 -21.48 -7.49
CA ALA A 213 18.45 -21.51 -6.58
C ALA A 213 18.30 -22.79 -5.74
N GLY A 214 18.05 -22.61 -4.43
CA GLY A 214 17.96 -23.71 -3.48
C GLY A 214 16.88 -24.73 -3.86
N SER A 215 17.05 -25.95 -3.34
CA SER A 215 16.07 -27.04 -3.47
C SER A 215 14.71 -26.63 -2.91
N PHE A 216 14.70 -25.77 -1.89
CA PHE A 216 13.51 -25.16 -1.33
C PHE A 216 12.73 -24.31 -2.33
N GLU A 217 13.37 -23.41 -3.09
CA GLU A 217 12.68 -22.54 -4.06
C GLU A 217 12.04 -23.35 -5.18
N ILE A 218 12.73 -24.39 -5.65
CA ILE A 218 12.19 -25.36 -6.62
C ILE A 218 10.99 -26.09 -6.00
N ALA A 219 11.14 -26.63 -4.79
CA ALA A 219 10.08 -27.38 -4.11
C ALA A 219 8.83 -26.52 -3.87
N LYS A 220 9.01 -25.27 -3.42
CA LYS A 220 7.94 -24.31 -3.22
C LYS A 220 7.25 -23.95 -4.53
N ALA A 221 7.99 -23.69 -5.60
CA ALA A 221 7.41 -23.39 -6.90
C ALA A 221 6.55 -24.56 -7.41
N LEU A 222 7.01 -25.80 -7.26
CA LEU A 222 6.26 -27.02 -7.59
C LEU A 222 5.02 -27.19 -6.72
N PHE A 223 5.13 -26.92 -5.41
CA PHE A 223 4.01 -27.00 -4.46
C PHE A 223 2.92 -25.97 -4.82
N ASP A 224 3.31 -24.72 -5.08
CA ASP A 224 2.42 -23.65 -5.54
C ASP A 224 1.76 -24.00 -6.88
N ASN A 225 2.44 -24.79 -7.72
CA ASN A 225 1.93 -25.31 -9.00
C ASN A 225 1.12 -26.60 -8.85
N LYS A 226 0.93 -27.12 -7.64
CA LYS A 226 0.23 -28.38 -7.34
C LYS A 226 0.92 -29.64 -7.90
N SER A 227 2.17 -29.54 -8.33
CA SER A 227 3.02 -30.69 -8.71
C SER A 227 3.53 -31.41 -7.46
N TYR A 228 2.61 -31.86 -6.58
CA TYR A 228 2.91 -32.26 -5.21
C TYR A 228 3.90 -33.41 -5.09
N LYS A 229 3.84 -34.40 -5.99
CA LYS A 229 4.79 -35.52 -5.98
C LYS A 229 6.23 -35.05 -6.25
N ALA A 230 6.41 -34.13 -7.19
CA ALA A 230 7.71 -33.53 -7.47
C ALA A 230 8.15 -32.60 -6.33
N ALA A 231 7.23 -31.80 -5.80
CA ALA A 231 7.47 -30.93 -4.65
C ALA A 231 7.97 -31.72 -3.44
N TYR A 232 7.34 -32.87 -3.15
CA TYR A 232 7.73 -33.76 -2.05
C TYR A 232 9.19 -34.19 -2.18
N LEU A 233 9.58 -34.69 -3.36
CA LEU A 233 10.95 -35.13 -3.61
C LEU A 233 11.95 -33.99 -3.41
N CYS A 234 11.60 -32.78 -3.85
CA CYS A 234 12.45 -31.62 -3.72
C CYS A 234 12.53 -31.08 -2.28
N PHE A 235 11.44 -31.11 -1.51
CA PHE A 235 11.49 -30.80 -0.07
C PHE A 235 12.32 -31.82 0.70
N ILE A 236 12.16 -33.12 0.43
CA ILE A 236 13.00 -34.15 1.05
C ILE A 236 14.47 -33.94 0.71
N ALA A 237 14.80 -33.62 -0.54
CA ALA A 237 16.17 -33.31 -0.94
C ALA A 237 16.73 -32.09 -0.18
N ASP A 238 15.92 -31.05 0.02
CA ASP A 238 16.29 -29.88 0.81
C ASP A 238 16.64 -30.23 2.25
N THR A 239 15.85 -31.09 2.90
CA THR A 239 16.09 -31.51 4.30
C THR A 239 17.40 -32.26 4.53
N LYS A 240 18.04 -32.77 3.47
CA LYS A 240 19.34 -33.46 3.56
C LYS A 240 20.53 -32.51 3.53
N LYS A 241 20.32 -31.23 3.20
CA LYS A 241 21.38 -30.23 3.11
C LYS A 241 21.82 -29.78 4.49
N SER A 242 23.09 -29.39 4.62
CA SER A 242 23.62 -28.78 5.85
C SER A 242 22.91 -27.45 6.18
N GLU A 243 22.49 -26.72 5.15
CA GLU A 243 21.74 -25.46 5.24
C GLU A 243 20.29 -25.67 4.79
N ALA A 244 19.63 -26.72 5.27
CA ALA A 244 18.23 -26.99 4.96
C ALA A 244 17.34 -25.83 5.41
N ASN A 245 16.37 -25.43 4.58
CA ASN A 245 15.43 -24.39 4.97
C ASN A 245 14.41 -24.97 5.95
N PRO A 246 14.21 -24.38 7.15
CA PRO A 246 13.21 -24.85 8.11
C PRO A 246 11.81 -25.02 7.51
N GLU A 247 11.39 -24.13 6.62
CA GLU A 247 10.08 -24.19 5.98
C GLU A 247 9.88 -25.48 5.16
N SER A 248 10.94 -26.16 4.71
CA SER A 248 10.84 -27.47 4.06
C SER A 248 10.20 -28.51 5.00
N PHE A 249 10.55 -28.51 6.28
CA PHE A 249 9.96 -29.42 7.27
C PHE A 249 8.46 -29.15 7.47
N LYS A 250 8.07 -27.88 7.51
CA LYS A 250 6.67 -27.46 7.64
C LYS A 250 5.84 -27.86 6.42
N HIS A 251 6.36 -27.66 5.21
CA HIS A 251 5.66 -28.11 3.99
C HIS A 251 5.51 -29.63 3.97
N LEU A 252 6.54 -30.39 4.36
CA LEU A 252 6.44 -31.85 4.48
C LEU A 252 5.39 -32.28 5.51
N SER A 253 5.32 -31.58 6.65
CA SER A 253 4.28 -31.83 7.65
C SER A 253 2.88 -31.67 7.04
N ILE A 254 2.61 -30.55 6.35
CA ILE A 254 1.34 -30.32 5.65
C ILE A 254 1.08 -31.41 4.60
N MET A 255 2.08 -31.80 3.82
CA MET A 255 1.93 -32.80 2.77
C MET A 255 1.52 -34.16 3.31
N TYR A 256 2.05 -34.57 4.46
CA TYR A 256 1.62 -35.78 5.15
C TYR A 256 0.28 -35.63 5.88
N ASP A 257 -0.04 -34.44 6.39
CA ASP A 257 -1.29 -34.19 7.10
C ASP A 257 -2.52 -34.34 6.20
N VAL A 258 -2.41 -33.90 4.94
CA VAL A 258 -3.52 -33.89 3.97
C VAL A 258 -3.29 -34.79 2.75
N GLY A 259 -2.21 -35.58 2.73
CA GLY A 259 -1.92 -36.52 1.64
C GLY A 259 -1.58 -35.87 0.28
N LEU A 260 -0.84 -34.76 0.28
CA LEU A 260 -0.43 -34.07 -0.96
C LEU A 260 0.85 -34.69 -1.53
N GLY A 261 0.73 -35.47 -2.61
CA GLY A 261 1.88 -36.08 -3.29
C GLY A 261 2.53 -37.25 -2.54
N VAL A 262 2.01 -37.57 -1.35
CA VAL A 262 2.33 -38.71 -0.50
C VAL A 262 1.04 -39.25 0.14
N GLU A 263 1.08 -40.44 0.70
CA GLU A 263 -0.04 -40.98 1.48
C GLU A 263 -0.21 -40.20 2.78
N GLU A 264 -1.47 -39.93 3.16
CA GLU A 264 -1.81 -39.25 4.40
C GLU A 264 -1.27 -40.04 5.60
N ASN A 265 -0.53 -39.36 6.48
CA ASN A 265 0.08 -39.98 7.64
C ASN A 265 0.31 -38.94 8.76
N GLN A 266 -0.60 -38.89 9.72
CA GLN A 266 -0.53 -37.95 10.84
C GLN A 266 0.72 -38.13 11.70
N SER A 267 1.22 -39.36 11.86
CA SER A 267 2.46 -39.61 12.62
C SER A 267 3.68 -39.00 11.94
N GLN A 268 3.77 -39.10 10.62
CA GLN A 268 4.82 -38.43 9.84
C GLN A 268 4.64 -36.91 9.87
N SER A 269 3.40 -36.42 9.75
CA SER A 269 3.11 -34.98 9.84
C SER A 269 3.65 -34.37 11.14
N LEU A 270 3.33 -34.98 12.30
CA LEU A 270 3.79 -34.52 13.61
C LEU A 270 5.32 -34.63 13.77
N ALA A 271 5.94 -35.65 13.18
CA ALA A 271 7.39 -35.82 13.21
C ALA A 271 8.11 -34.69 12.43
N TRP A 272 7.59 -34.32 11.27
CA TRP A 272 8.11 -33.20 10.48
C TRP A 272 7.84 -31.85 11.14
N GLU A 273 6.67 -31.68 11.76
CA GLU A 273 6.35 -30.47 12.52
C GLU A 273 7.28 -30.29 13.72
N LYS A 274 7.64 -31.38 14.40
CA LYS A 274 8.65 -31.35 15.47
C LYS A 274 9.99 -30.86 14.94
N LYS A 275 10.47 -31.39 13.82
CA LYS A 275 11.72 -30.93 13.19
C LYS A 275 11.68 -29.45 12.81
N TYR A 276 10.55 -28.97 12.30
CA TYR A 276 10.34 -27.55 12.04
C TYR A 276 10.54 -26.72 13.32
N ARG A 277 9.83 -27.06 14.40
CA ARG A 277 9.95 -26.36 15.69
C ARG A 277 11.37 -26.37 16.21
N ASP A 278 12.02 -27.53 16.23
CA ASP A 278 13.40 -27.68 16.71
C ASP A 278 14.35 -26.77 15.90
N SER A 279 14.26 -26.79 14.56
CA SER A 279 15.09 -25.94 13.68
C SER A 279 14.86 -24.43 13.85
N THR A 280 13.63 -24.00 14.14
CA THR A 280 13.31 -22.58 14.40
C THR A 280 13.65 -22.13 15.82
N SER A 281 13.77 -23.07 16.77
CA SER A 281 14.17 -22.77 18.15
C SER A 281 15.68 -22.53 18.27
N GLU A 282 16.48 -23.26 17.50
CA GLU A 282 17.94 -23.08 17.43
C GLU A 282 18.31 -21.73 16.78
N SER A 283 17.56 -21.28 15.77
CA SER A 283 17.82 -19.97 15.13
C SER A 283 17.48 -18.76 16.01
N ASN A 284 16.65 -18.94 17.05
CA ASN A 284 16.23 -17.87 17.96
C ASN A 284 17.00 -17.87 19.30
N GLY A 285 17.98 -18.79 19.46
CA GLY A 285 18.77 -18.98 20.67
C GLY A 285 20.13 -18.27 20.71
N GLU A 286 20.52 -17.56 19.64
CA GLU A 286 21.69 -16.67 19.63
C GLU A 286 21.27 -15.22 19.87
N LEU A 287 21.12 -14.84 21.14
CA LEU A 287 21.15 -13.45 21.63
C LEU A 287 21.99 -13.36 22.91
#